data_AF-A0A6J8DG86-F1
#
_entry.id   AF-A0A6J8DG86-F1
#
_cell.length_a   1.000
_cell.length_b   1.000
_cell.length_c   1.000
_cell.angle_alpha   90.00
_cell.angle_beta   90.00
_cell.angle_gamma   90.00
#
_symmetry.space_group_name_H-M   'P 1'
#
loop_
_entity.id
_entity.type
_entity.pdbx_description
1 polymer ?
#
loop_
_entity_poly.entity_id
_entity_poly.type
_entity_poly.pdbx_seq_one_letter_code
_entity_poly.pdbx_strand_id
1 'polypeptide(L)'
;MNMFIDEYHLLFNELASTNIKQLVRANTSDCVITKFPVFVLKVLNNTGLEEFYLNTNVFLDASENQCEDMLPASVILLDFSSNRLLQFCFHMPFLKYLYLQNNSLGSFLRFNSFMRSSTTQLESVDLSFNFIYGLKFSTFQGHTQLQTLNLSNNNLHNIDFDISHLKALKQLDLSNKFIGTFSQDNMDTFTNMFKVSDIRTDLGYNV
;
A
#
# COMPACT_ATOMS: atom_id res chain seq x y z
N MET A 1 -6.94 -17.63 -28.06
CA MET A 1 -7.18 -18.38 -26.81
C MET A 1 -5.89 -18.63 -26.00
N ASN A 2 -4.69 -18.36 -26.54
CA ASN A 2 -3.41 -18.66 -25.86
C ASN A 2 -2.75 -17.51 -25.08
N MET A 3 -3.20 -16.25 -25.18
CA MET A 3 -2.59 -15.14 -24.41
C MET A 3 -2.97 -15.14 -22.92
N PHE A 4 -4.12 -15.72 -22.56
CA PHE A 4 -4.62 -15.71 -21.18
C PHE A 4 -4.01 -16.77 -20.28
N ILE A 5 -3.25 -17.73 -20.83
CA ILE A 5 -2.66 -18.80 -20.02
C ILE A 5 -1.26 -18.38 -19.56
N ASP A 6 -0.52 -17.63 -20.39
CA ASP A 6 0.86 -17.21 -20.09
C ASP A 6 0.98 -16.27 -18.88
N GLU A 7 0.13 -15.24 -18.77
CA GLU A 7 0.19 -14.26 -17.66
C GLU A 7 -0.18 -14.86 -16.28
N TYR A 8 -0.93 -15.97 -16.24
CA TYR A 8 -1.44 -16.54 -15.00
C TYR A 8 -0.97 -17.99 -14.79
N HIS A 9 -0.01 -18.46 -15.59
CA HIS A 9 0.42 -19.86 -15.59
C HIS A 9 0.87 -20.31 -14.19
N LEU A 10 1.62 -19.47 -13.48
CA LEU A 10 2.07 -19.73 -12.11
C LEU A 10 0.89 -19.85 -11.14
N LEU A 11 -0.05 -18.89 -11.18
CA LEU A 11 -1.25 -18.91 -10.34
C LEU A 11 -2.11 -20.15 -10.60
N PHE A 12 -2.35 -20.49 -11.87
CA PHE A 12 -3.15 -21.66 -12.22
C PHE A 12 -2.49 -22.97 -11.81
N ASN A 13 -1.16 -23.07 -11.90
CA ASN A 13 -0.44 -24.24 -11.41
C ASN A 13 -0.58 -24.38 -9.88
N GLU A 14 -0.51 -23.27 -9.15
CA GLU A 14 -0.69 -23.24 -7.70
C GLU A 14 -2.12 -23.63 -7.30
N LEU A 15 -3.13 -23.09 -8.00
CA LEU A 15 -4.54 -23.42 -7.81
C LEU A 15 -4.87 -24.88 -8.19
N ALA A 16 -4.22 -25.43 -9.20
CA ALA A 16 -4.46 -26.81 -9.67
C ALA A 16 -3.79 -27.87 -8.80
N SER A 17 -2.67 -27.53 -8.14
CA SER A 17 -1.89 -28.46 -7.32
C SER A 17 -2.30 -28.49 -5.84
N THR A 18 -3.11 -27.52 -5.40
CA THR A 18 -3.48 -27.35 -3.98
C THR A 18 -4.96 -27.60 -3.76
N ASN A 19 -5.34 -28.12 -2.60
CA ASN A 19 -6.73 -27.99 -2.15
C ASN A 19 -7.00 -26.49 -1.95
N ILE A 20 -7.76 -25.88 -2.85
CA ILE A 20 -7.96 -24.42 -2.93
C ILE A 20 -8.31 -23.77 -1.57
N LYS A 21 -8.99 -24.50 -0.68
CA LYS A 21 -9.35 -24.05 0.67
C LYS A 21 -8.15 -23.90 1.62
N GLN A 22 -7.03 -24.54 1.33
CA GLN A 22 -5.78 -24.48 2.09
C GLN A 22 -4.76 -23.50 1.49
N LEU A 23 -5.10 -22.80 0.40
CA LEU A 23 -4.21 -21.80 -0.17
C LEU A 23 -4.12 -20.60 0.78
N VAL A 24 -2.96 -20.43 1.42
CA VAL A 24 -2.67 -19.34 2.37
C VAL A 24 -1.82 -18.24 1.72
N ARG A 25 -1.01 -18.60 0.72
CA ARG A 25 -0.17 -17.65 -0.02
C ARG A 25 -0.40 -17.82 -1.51
N ALA A 26 -0.34 -16.71 -2.24
CA ALA A 26 -0.34 -16.69 -3.69
C ALA A 26 0.71 -15.69 -4.15
N ASN A 27 1.51 -16.08 -5.14
CA ASN A 27 2.54 -15.20 -5.70
C ASN A 27 2.42 -15.16 -7.21
N THR A 28 2.06 -14.00 -7.74
CA THR A 28 2.02 -13.73 -9.18
C THR A 28 2.90 -12.53 -9.52
N SER A 29 4.00 -12.40 -8.81
CA SER A 29 4.98 -11.35 -9.08
C SER A 29 5.63 -11.60 -10.44
N ASP A 30 6.03 -10.54 -11.12
CA ASP A 30 6.77 -10.63 -12.39
C ASP A 30 6.04 -11.41 -13.50
N CYS A 31 4.71 -11.31 -13.53
CA CYS A 31 3.84 -12.01 -14.46
C CYS A 31 3.27 -11.10 -15.56
N VAL A 32 3.65 -9.81 -15.56
CA VAL A 32 3.18 -8.78 -16.51
C VAL A 32 1.65 -8.61 -16.46
N ILE A 33 1.04 -8.86 -15.29
CA ILE A 33 -0.41 -8.78 -15.12
C ILE A 33 -0.86 -7.32 -15.16
N THR A 34 -1.90 -7.06 -15.95
CA THR A 34 -2.56 -5.74 -16.04
C THR A 34 -3.84 -5.66 -15.22
N LYS A 35 -4.57 -6.78 -15.08
CA LYS A 35 -5.81 -6.92 -14.31
C LYS A 35 -6.13 -8.39 -14.07
N PHE A 36 -6.75 -8.76 -12.96
CA PHE A 36 -7.27 -10.11 -12.81
C PHE A 36 -8.61 -10.29 -13.53
N PRO A 37 -8.80 -11.41 -14.25
CA PRO A 37 -10.13 -11.82 -14.69
C PRO A 37 -11.05 -12.07 -13.48
N VAL A 38 -12.33 -11.68 -13.58
CA VAL A 38 -13.32 -11.83 -12.49
C VAL A 38 -13.41 -13.26 -11.95
N PHE A 39 -13.26 -14.27 -12.81
CA PHE A 39 -13.32 -15.67 -12.36
C PHE A 39 -12.13 -16.06 -11.46
N VAL A 40 -10.94 -15.49 -11.69
CA VAL A 40 -9.77 -15.70 -10.84
C VAL A 40 -10.02 -15.10 -9.46
N LEU A 41 -10.55 -13.88 -9.41
CA LEU A 41 -10.94 -13.22 -8.16
C LEU A 41 -11.97 -14.04 -7.38
N LYS A 42 -13.00 -14.58 -8.05
CA LYS A 42 -13.98 -15.47 -7.43
C LYS A 42 -13.37 -16.73 -6.84
N VAL A 43 -12.40 -17.33 -7.53
CA VAL A 43 -11.69 -18.51 -7.02
C VAL A 43 -10.90 -18.14 -5.77
N LEU A 44 -10.10 -17.08 -5.84
CA LEU A 44 -9.30 -16.60 -4.70
C LEU A 44 -10.18 -16.25 -3.50
N ASN A 45 -11.35 -15.65 -3.70
CA ASN A 45 -12.27 -15.31 -2.60
C ASN A 45 -12.84 -16.53 -1.86
N ASN A 46 -12.74 -17.72 -2.44
CA ASN A 46 -13.14 -18.98 -1.81
C ASN A 46 -11.96 -19.74 -1.16
N THR A 47 -10.82 -19.07 -0.99
CA THR A 47 -9.62 -19.62 -0.34
C THR A 47 -9.41 -19.03 1.04
N GLY A 48 -8.42 -19.55 1.79
CA GLY A 48 -7.94 -18.98 3.04
C GLY A 48 -6.75 -18.04 2.84
N LEU A 49 -6.69 -17.32 1.72
CA LEU A 49 -5.51 -16.54 1.33
C LEU A 49 -5.23 -15.44 2.36
N GLU A 50 -4.04 -15.45 2.94
CA GLU A 50 -3.55 -14.48 3.91
C GLU A 50 -2.46 -13.58 3.32
N GLU A 51 -1.65 -14.10 2.40
CA GLU A 51 -0.55 -13.33 1.79
C GLU A 51 -0.68 -13.34 0.25
N PHE A 52 -0.72 -12.15 -0.35
CA PHE A 52 -0.77 -12.02 -1.80
C PHE A 52 0.33 -11.09 -2.32
N TYR A 53 1.24 -11.68 -3.09
CA TYR A 53 2.33 -10.99 -3.77
C TYR A 53 1.99 -10.71 -5.23
N LEU A 54 1.81 -9.44 -5.55
CA LEU A 54 1.46 -8.86 -6.86
C LEU A 54 2.55 -7.92 -7.38
N ASN A 55 3.71 -7.91 -6.73
CA ASN A 55 4.76 -6.96 -7.04
C ASN A 55 5.38 -7.19 -8.42
N THR A 56 6.02 -6.16 -8.97
CA THR A 56 6.70 -6.25 -10.28
C THR A 56 5.72 -6.65 -11.40
N ASN A 57 4.55 -6.03 -11.45
CA ASN A 57 3.57 -6.23 -12.53
C ASN A 57 3.33 -4.89 -13.26
N VAL A 58 2.25 -4.81 -14.03
CA VAL A 58 1.89 -3.61 -14.81
C VAL A 58 0.47 -3.12 -14.49
N PHE A 59 0.00 -3.37 -13.27
CA PHE A 59 -1.29 -2.84 -12.80
C PHE A 59 -1.28 -1.32 -12.85
N LEU A 60 -2.25 -0.74 -13.56
CA LEU A 60 -2.49 0.71 -13.59
C LEU A 60 -3.54 1.15 -12.56
N ASP A 61 -4.46 0.25 -12.25
CA ASP A 61 -5.65 0.54 -11.47
C ASP A 61 -5.98 -0.66 -10.56
N ALA A 62 -6.08 -0.40 -9.26
CA ALA A 62 -6.56 -1.35 -8.26
C ALA A 62 -7.91 -0.91 -7.65
N SER A 63 -8.72 -0.18 -8.43
CA SER A 63 -10.02 0.39 -8.05
C SER A 63 -11.15 0.09 -9.05
N GLU A 64 -10.83 -0.26 -10.30
CA GLU A 64 -11.81 -0.68 -11.31
C GLU A 64 -12.46 -2.03 -10.92
N ASN A 65 -13.52 -1.96 -10.10
CA ASN A 65 -14.68 -2.89 -9.93
C ASN A 65 -15.43 -2.63 -8.59
N GLN A 66 -15.61 -1.36 -8.22
CA GLN A 66 -16.44 -0.96 -7.06
C GLN A 66 -16.10 -1.63 -5.71
N CYS A 67 -14.82 -1.88 -5.36
CA CYS A 67 -14.39 -2.35 -4.04
C CYS A 67 -15.06 -3.63 -3.44
N GLU A 68 -16.10 -4.19 -4.05
CA GLU A 68 -16.93 -5.30 -3.54
C GLU A 68 -16.52 -6.65 -4.16
N ASP A 69 -15.93 -6.66 -5.35
CA ASP A 69 -15.42 -7.85 -6.04
C ASP A 69 -13.90 -8.05 -5.88
N MET A 70 -13.36 -7.63 -4.75
CA MET A 70 -11.92 -7.57 -4.54
C MET A 70 -11.27 -8.91 -4.24
N LEU A 71 -9.95 -8.93 -4.46
CA LEU A 71 -8.97 -9.79 -3.79
C LEU A 71 -9.45 -10.25 -2.39
N PRO A 72 -9.08 -11.45 -1.93
CA PRO A 72 -9.72 -12.08 -0.78
C PRO A 72 -9.71 -11.21 0.47
N ALA A 73 -10.87 -11.03 1.09
CA ALA A 73 -10.99 -10.20 2.30
C ALA A 73 -10.15 -10.73 3.48
N SER A 74 -9.78 -12.02 3.44
CA SER A 74 -8.89 -12.70 4.38
C SER A 74 -7.43 -12.25 4.31
N VAL A 75 -7.03 -11.50 3.28
CA VAL A 75 -5.63 -11.09 3.10
C VAL A 75 -5.17 -10.20 4.27
N ILE A 76 -4.03 -10.58 4.84
CA ILE A 76 -3.32 -9.93 5.93
C ILE A 76 -2.11 -9.15 5.40
N LEU A 77 -1.44 -9.69 4.37
CA LEU A 77 -0.29 -9.07 3.71
C LEU A 77 -0.57 -8.95 2.22
N LEU A 78 -0.49 -7.71 1.72
CA LEU A 78 -0.65 -7.41 0.30
C LEU A 78 0.58 -6.66 -0.21
N ASP A 79 1.25 -7.24 -1.20
CA ASP A 79 2.37 -6.59 -1.88
C ASP A 79 1.99 -6.21 -3.32
N PHE A 80 1.77 -4.91 -3.54
CA PHE A 80 1.52 -4.30 -4.85
C PHE A 80 2.71 -3.45 -5.31
N SER A 81 3.88 -3.61 -4.69
CA SER A 81 5.04 -2.78 -4.98
C SER A 81 5.54 -2.94 -6.41
N SER A 82 6.25 -1.93 -6.93
CA SER A 82 6.82 -1.96 -8.28
C SER A 82 5.77 -2.25 -9.36
N ASN A 83 4.68 -1.51 -9.33
CA ASN A 83 3.63 -1.52 -10.33
C ASN A 83 3.49 -0.12 -10.95
N ARG A 84 2.38 0.17 -11.63
CA ARG A 84 2.07 1.49 -12.21
C ARG A 84 0.77 2.05 -11.66
N LEU A 85 0.43 1.68 -10.41
CA LEU A 85 -0.85 2.04 -9.82
C LEU A 85 -1.00 3.55 -9.74
N LEU A 86 -2.08 4.04 -10.32
CA LEU A 86 -2.52 5.43 -10.21
C LEU A 86 -3.51 5.60 -9.07
N GLN A 87 -4.26 4.55 -8.74
CA GLN A 87 -5.28 4.55 -7.69
C GLN A 87 -5.53 3.14 -7.16
N PHE A 88 -6.09 3.06 -5.96
CA PHE A 88 -6.51 1.82 -5.34
C PHE A 88 -7.78 2.02 -4.52
N CYS A 89 -8.54 0.95 -4.35
CA CYS A 89 -9.52 0.80 -3.28
C CYS A 89 -9.29 -0.57 -2.69
N PHE A 90 -9.12 -0.71 -1.38
CA PHE A 90 -8.99 -2.02 -0.73
C PHE A 90 -10.11 -2.21 0.29
N HIS A 91 -10.91 -3.27 0.14
CA HIS A 91 -11.85 -3.72 1.17
C HIS A 91 -11.30 -4.98 1.86
N MET A 92 -10.26 -4.80 2.67
CA MET A 92 -9.57 -5.91 3.34
C MET A 92 -9.56 -5.68 4.86
N PRO A 93 -10.60 -6.14 5.58
CA PRO A 93 -10.78 -5.85 7.01
C PRO A 93 -9.69 -6.41 7.91
N PHE A 94 -8.93 -7.40 7.44
CA PHE A 94 -7.84 -8.03 8.17
C PHE A 94 -6.45 -7.61 7.70
N LEU A 95 -6.35 -6.68 6.75
CA LEU A 95 -5.07 -6.25 6.20
C LEU A 95 -4.23 -5.53 7.26
N LYS A 96 -3.01 -6.02 7.45
CA LYS A 96 -2.02 -5.49 8.41
C LYS A 96 -0.80 -4.91 7.72
N TYR A 97 -0.35 -5.54 6.63
CA TYR A 97 0.86 -5.17 5.93
C TYR A 97 0.52 -4.82 4.49
N LEU A 98 0.80 -3.57 4.10
CA LEU A 98 0.50 -3.07 2.77
C LEU A 98 1.75 -2.43 2.16
N TYR A 99 2.23 -3.05 1.09
CA TYR A 99 3.39 -2.59 0.34
C TYR A 99 2.93 -2.02 -1.00
N LEU A 100 3.10 -0.71 -1.18
CA LEU A 100 2.70 0.05 -2.35
C LEU A 100 3.88 0.85 -2.93
N GLN A 101 5.09 0.63 -2.45
CA GLN A 101 6.26 1.37 -2.90
C GLN A 101 6.51 1.22 -4.39
N ASN A 102 7.12 2.22 -5.01
CA ASN A 102 7.44 2.23 -6.44
C ASN A 102 6.17 2.08 -7.31
N ASN A 103 5.22 2.99 -7.11
CA ASN A 103 3.99 3.15 -7.89
C ASN A 103 3.81 4.64 -8.26
N SER A 104 2.64 5.04 -8.76
CA SER A 104 2.36 6.42 -9.20
C SER A 104 1.19 7.07 -8.42
N LEU A 105 1.10 6.78 -7.11
CA LEU A 105 -0.06 7.14 -6.28
C LEU A 105 -0.14 8.62 -5.87
N GLY A 106 0.86 9.43 -6.20
CA GLY A 106 0.96 10.81 -5.70
C GLY A 106 -0.24 11.70 -6.00
N SER A 107 -0.81 11.62 -7.21
CA SER A 107 -2.02 12.38 -7.55
C SER A 107 -3.25 11.88 -6.78
N PHE A 108 -3.39 10.56 -6.65
CA PHE A 108 -4.53 9.95 -5.95
C PHE A 108 -4.54 10.31 -4.46
N LEU A 109 -3.41 10.18 -3.77
CA LEU A 109 -3.31 10.42 -2.32
C LEU A 109 -3.41 11.90 -1.93
N ARG A 110 -3.23 12.83 -2.88
CA ARG A 110 -3.55 14.25 -2.66
C ARG A 110 -5.05 14.48 -2.47
N PHE A 111 -5.89 13.70 -3.17
CA PHE A 111 -7.34 13.92 -3.21
C PHE A 111 -8.14 12.84 -2.50
N ASN A 112 -7.52 11.74 -2.06
CA ASN A 112 -8.18 10.61 -1.42
C ASN A 112 -7.50 10.24 -0.09
N SER A 113 -8.20 9.45 0.73
CA SER A 113 -7.72 8.96 2.00
C SER A 113 -8.00 7.46 2.14
N PHE A 114 -7.27 6.82 3.05
CA PHE A 114 -7.56 5.44 3.46
C PHE A 114 -8.87 5.33 4.27
N MET A 115 -9.57 6.43 4.60
CA MET A 115 -10.84 6.33 5.34
C MET A 115 -11.94 5.57 4.58
N ARG A 116 -11.86 5.50 3.24
CA ARG A 116 -12.82 4.73 2.45
C ARG A 116 -12.47 3.24 2.35
N SER A 117 -11.26 2.84 2.73
CA SER A 117 -10.89 1.43 2.79
C SER A 117 -11.27 0.86 4.16
N SER A 118 -11.90 -0.30 4.18
CA SER A 118 -12.24 -1.00 5.43
C SER A 118 -11.01 -1.63 6.10
N THR A 119 -9.83 -1.07 5.91
CA THR A 119 -8.51 -1.59 6.31
C THR A 119 -8.06 -1.00 7.65
N THR A 120 -8.92 -1.04 8.67
CA THR A 120 -8.64 -0.38 9.97
C THR A 120 -7.58 -1.09 10.81
N GLN A 121 -7.13 -2.27 10.39
CA GLN A 121 -6.11 -3.09 11.09
C GLN A 121 -4.68 -2.87 10.57
N LEU A 122 -4.43 -1.89 9.70
CA LEU A 122 -3.09 -1.66 9.17
C LEU A 122 -2.08 -1.39 10.30
N GLU A 123 -0.99 -2.16 10.28
CA GLU A 123 0.14 -2.06 11.21
C GLU A 123 1.39 -1.52 10.49
N SER A 124 1.56 -1.80 9.19
CA SER A 124 2.68 -1.32 8.40
C SER A 124 2.24 -0.93 6.99
N VAL A 125 2.64 0.27 6.56
CA VAL A 125 2.37 0.79 5.22
C VAL A 125 3.66 1.33 4.61
N ASP A 126 4.01 0.84 3.42
CA ASP A 126 5.09 1.41 2.61
C ASP A 126 4.51 2.10 1.37
N LEU A 127 4.69 3.42 1.33
CA LEU A 127 4.28 4.32 0.25
C LEU A 127 5.49 5.03 -0.37
N SER A 128 6.70 4.54 -0.13
CA SER A 128 7.91 5.15 -0.67
C SER A 128 7.93 5.14 -2.20
N PHE A 129 8.63 6.09 -2.83
CA PHE A 129 8.74 6.15 -4.29
C PHE A 129 7.38 6.18 -5.02
N ASN A 130 6.44 7.03 -4.58
CA ASN A 130 5.11 7.19 -5.19
C ASN A 130 4.86 8.57 -5.78
N PHE A 131 5.89 9.43 -5.85
CA PHE A 131 5.79 10.82 -6.28
C PHE A 131 4.72 11.62 -5.49
N ILE A 132 4.47 11.26 -4.23
CA ILE A 132 3.48 11.92 -3.39
C ILE A 132 3.95 13.32 -3.07
N TYR A 133 3.17 14.32 -3.49
CA TYR A 133 3.51 15.74 -3.32
C TYR A 133 2.64 16.48 -2.30
N GLY A 134 1.59 15.82 -1.82
CA GLY A 134 0.76 16.27 -0.72
C GLY A 134 -0.14 15.14 -0.25
N LEU A 135 -0.45 15.15 1.04
CA LEU A 135 -1.37 14.23 1.69
C LEU A 135 -2.46 15.04 2.38
N LYS A 136 -3.67 14.49 2.49
CA LYS A 136 -4.73 15.12 3.27
C LYS A 136 -4.47 14.91 4.77
N PHE A 137 -4.92 15.88 5.57
CA PHE A 137 -5.03 15.73 7.02
C PHE A 137 -5.64 14.39 7.45
N SER A 138 -6.67 13.94 6.72
CA SER A 138 -7.40 12.71 7.02
C SER A 138 -6.87 11.45 6.32
N THR A 139 -5.72 11.49 5.63
CA THR A 139 -5.21 10.35 4.84
C THR A 139 -5.12 9.08 5.69
N PHE A 140 -4.58 9.17 6.91
CA PHE A 140 -4.42 8.04 7.83
C PHE A 140 -5.42 8.05 8.99
N GLN A 141 -6.47 8.87 8.93
CA GLN A 141 -7.47 8.94 9.99
C GLN A 141 -8.10 7.56 10.22
N GLY A 142 -8.26 7.17 11.48
CA GLY A 142 -8.81 5.85 11.87
C GLY A 142 -7.81 4.69 11.90
N HIS A 143 -6.58 4.85 11.42
CA HIS A 143 -5.56 3.79 11.40
C HIS A 143 -4.73 3.79 12.69
N THR A 144 -5.38 3.72 13.85
CA THR A 144 -4.72 3.87 15.15
C THR A 144 -3.73 2.77 15.50
N GLN A 145 -3.79 1.64 14.77
CA GLN A 145 -2.91 0.48 14.92
C GLN A 145 -1.61 0.60 14.12
N LEU A 146 -1.46 1.65 13.30
CA LEU A 146 -0.30 1.82 12.43
C LEU A 146 0.97 2.02 13.27
N GLN A 147 1.95 1.15 13.08
CA GLN A 147 3.23 1.12 13.78
C GLN A 147 4.38 1.62 12.89
N THR A 148 4.32 1.33 11.60
CA THR A 148 5.35 1.70 10.63
C THR A 148 4.71 2.40 9.44
N LEU A 149 5.22 3.58 9.12
CA LEU A 149 4.83 4.33 7.94
C LEU A 149 6.08 4.79 7.18
N ASN A 150 6.25 4.30 5.95
CA ASN A 150 7.32 4.74 5.07
C ASN A 150 6.76 5.64 3.97
N LEU A 151 7.16 6.91 4.00
CA LEU A 151 6.84 7.93 3.00
C LEU A 151 8.11 8.44 2.31
N SER A 152 9.24 7.74 2.44
CA SER A 152 10.52 8.15 1.89
C SER A 152 10.49 8.27 0.35
N ASN A 153 11.39 9.08 -0.20
CA ASN A 153 11.59 9.24 -1.63
C ASN A 153 10.30 9.61 -2.38
N ASN A 154 9.46 10.43 -1.74
CA ASN A 154 8.32 11.10 -2.33
C ASN A 154 8.63 12.58 -2.60
N ASN A 155 7.68 13.33 -3.15
CA ASN A 155 7.85 14.76 -3.46
C ASN A 155 7.16 15.67 -2.44
N LEU A 156 7.17 15.29 -1.17
CA LEU A 156 6.43 15.99 -0.12
C LEU A 156 7.02 17.38 0.12
N HIS A 157 6.34 18.41 -0.36
CA HIS A 157 6.71 19.82 -0.13
C HIS A 157 5.83 20.49 0.94
N ASN A 158 4.58 20.03 1.08
CA ASN A 158 3.65 20.49 2.11
C ASN A 158 3.28 19.30 3.02
N ILE A 159 3.50 19.47 4.31
CA ILE A 159 3.11 18.50 5.34
C ILE A 159 1.86 19.04 6.02
N ASP A 160 0.74 18.91 5.31
CA ASP A 160 -0.58 19.27 5.83
C ASP A 160 -1.31 18.03 6.40
N PHE A 161 -0.58 16.93 6.63
CA PHE A 161 -1.13 15.69 7.14
C PHE A 161 -0.88 15.54 8.64
N ASP A 162 -1.91 15.10 9.37
CA ASP A 162 -1.82 14.87 10.80
C ASP A 162 -1.63 13.39 11.08
N ILE A 163 -0.70 13.10 11.99
CA ILE A 163 -0.45 11.76 12.50
C ILE A 163 -0.39 11.73 14.03
N SER A 164 -0.81 12.81 14.69
CA SER A 164 -0.96 12.87 16.15
C SER A 164 -1.94 11.82 16.69
N HIS A 165 -2.88 11.36 15.84
CA HIS A 165 -3.81 10.29 16.17
C HIS A 165 -3.23 8.88 16.00
N LEU A 166 -2.06 8.71 15.36
CA LEU A 166 -1.39 7.42 15.17
C LEU A 166 -0.62 7.02 16.44
N LYS A 167 -1.36 6.73 17.51
CA LYS A 167 -0.79 6.46 18.86
C LYS A 167 0.10 5.23 18.93
N ALA A 168 -0.03 4.29 18.00
CA ALA A 168 0.81 3.09 17.93
C ALA A 168 2.06 3.28 17.07
N LEU A 169 2.25 4.45 16.43
CA LEU A 169 3.34 4.69 15.49
C LEU A 169 4.68 4.65 16.23
N LYS A 170 5.61 3.86 15.69
CA LYS A 170 6.97 3.67 16.23
C LYS A 170 8.03 4.11 15.22
N GLN A 171 7.72 4.02 13.93
CA GLN A 171 8.67 4.31 12.86
C GLN A 171 7.98 5.14 11.78
N LEU A 172 8.62 6.25 11.43
CA LEU A 172 8.21 7.11 10.34
C LEU A 172 9.43 7.46 9.49
N ASP A 173 9.43 7.03 8.24
CA ASP A 173 10.48 7.39 7.30
C ASP A 173 9.96 8.46 6.33
N LEU A 174 10.62 9.61 6.32
CA LEU A 174 10.33 10.75 5.45
C LEU A 174 11.58 11.16 4.66
N SER A 175 12.61 10.31 4.66
CA SER A 175 13.88 10.57 4.02
C SER A 175 13.70 10.75 2.52
N ASN A 176 14.45 11.65 1.90
CA ASN A 176 14.37 11.86 0.47
C ASN A 176 15.75 11.97 -0.13
N LYS A 177 16.03 11.14 -1.15
CA LYS A 177 17.29 11.17 -1.87
C LYS A 177 17.33 12.26 -2.96
N PHE A 178 16.20 12.88 -3.29
CA PHE A 178 16.05 13.74 -4.48
C PHE A 178 15.58 15.17 -4.21
N ILE A 179 15.19 15.53 -2.99
CA ILE A 179 14.81 16.89 -2.62
C ILE A 179 15.83 17.46 -1.64
N GLY A 180 16.36 18.64 -1.98
CA GLY A 180 17.09 19.46 -1.02
C GLY A 180 16.13 19.93 0.07
N THR A 181 16.35 19.43 1.28
CA THR A 181 15.86 19.90 2.59
C THR A 181 14.38 20.32 2.68
N PHE A 182 13.63 19.69 3.60
CA PHE A 182 12.39 20.26 4.11
C PHE A 182 12.64 21.72 4.56
N SER A 183 11.67 22.62 4.34
CA SER A 183 11.75 23.96 4.93
C SER A 183 11.85 23.88 6.45
N GLN A 184 12.42 24.89 7.10
CA GLN A 184 12.50 24.94 8.56
C GLN A 184 11.11 24.84 9.20
N ASP A 185 10.08 25.46 8.61
CA ASP A 185 8.70 25.38 9.09
C ASP A 185 8.13 23.95 9.05
N ASN A 186 8.46 23.19 7.99
CA ASN A 186 8.10 21.78 7.87
C ASN A 186 8.80 20.95 8.95
N MET A 187 10.07 21.23 9.21
CA MET A 187 10.86 20.57 10.25
C MET A 187 10.36 20.89 11.67
N ASP A 188 9.96 22.13 11.91
CA ASP A 188 9.41 22.56 13.20
C ASP A 188 8.03 21.94 13.43
N THR A 189 7.21 21.86 12.37
CA THR A 189 5.91 21.16 12.39
C THR A 189 6.11 19.69 12.74
N PHE A 190 7.02 18.99 12.05
CA PHE A 190 7.36 17.61 12.38
C PHE A 190 7.83 17.47 13.82
N THR A 191 8.84 18.25 14.21
CA THR A 191 9.42 18.18 15.57
C THR A 191 8.34 18.40 16.64
N ASN A 192 7.40 19.32 16.42
CA ASN A 192 6.30 19.57 17.34
C ASN A 192 5.25 18.45 17.36
N MET A 193 4.95 17.83 16.21
CA MET A 193 4.08 16.65 16.14
C MET A 193 4.68 15.45 16.89
N PHE A 194 6.02 15.34 16.92
CA PHE A 194 6.75 14.21 17.54
C PHE A 194 7.35 14.52 18.91
N LYS A 195 7.02 15.66 19.53
CA LYS A 195 7.43 15.97 20.92
C LYS A 195 6.93 14.95 21.97
N VAL A 196 6.13 13.96 21.57
CA VAL A 196 5.80 12.77 22.35
C VAL A 196 6.75 11.64 21.93
N SER A 197 7.76 11.42 22.77
CA SER A 197 8.82 10.40 22.71
C SER A 197 8.37 9.01 22.23
N ASP A 198 9.02 8.51 21.16
CA ASP A 198 9.29 7.08 20.81
C ASP A 198 9.27 6.80 19.29
N ILE A 199 8.93 7.80 18.45
CA ILE A 199 8.93 7.63 16.99
C ILE A 199 10.34 7.83 16.42
N ARG A 200 10.89 6.79 15.77
CA ARG A 200 12.13 6.90 14.99
C ARG A 200 11.82 7.60 13.66
N THR A 201 12.33 8.82 13.50
CA THR A 201 12.25 9.59 12.25
C THR A 201 13.57 9.57 11.50
N ASP A 202 13.58 9.09 10.24
CA ASP A 202 14.70 9.28 9.31
C ASP A 202 14.34 10.44 8.37
N LEU A 203 14.91 11.62 8.66
CA LEU A 203 14.77 12.82 7.85
C LEU A 203 16.09 12.95 7.09
N GLY A 204 16.05 12.83 5.76
CA GLY A 204 17.23 12.71 4.93
C GLY A 204 18.16 13.91 5.07
N TYR A 205 19.16 13.81 5.94
CA TYR A 205 20.25 14.76 6.02
C TYR A 205 21.32 14.38 4.99
N ASN A 206 21.48 15.20 3.96
CA ASN A 206 22.79 15.42 3.35
C ASN A 206 23.21 16.83 3.78
N VAL A 207 24.09 16.90 4.79
CA VAL A 207 24.82 18.11 5.17
C VAL A 207 25.83 18.43 4.08
#